data_AF-A0AA43FSR9-F1
#
_entry.id   AF-A0AA43FSR9-F1
#
_cell.length_a   1.000
_cell.length_b   1.000
_cell.length_c   1.000
_cell.angle_alpha   90.00
_cell.angle_beta   90.00
_cell.angle_gamma   90.00
#
_symmetry.space_group_name_H-M   'P 1'
#
loop_
_entity.id
_entity.type
_entity.pdbx_description
1 polymer ?
#
loop_
_entity_poly.entity_id
_entity_poly.type
_entity_poly.pdbx_seq_one_letter_code
_entity_poly.pdbx_strand_id
1 'polypeptide(L)'
;MRKLTLFTLLVGVFACTDTPLVGPSTDGEPQPLFSMVGDAAPALMSTIDYVFAGHLGQFDADGRLLVWDGTIDGEVNGQILWWFVLGAGPPNKPPQALVGFYEARWEIWDGETLLMAGNSSGTTAKPPGLDGIWRGKGIVTEANADYAEWIGRPMFEDGNVAWAFPYSGQGTFRIN
;
A
#
# COMPACT_ATOMS: atom_id res chain seq x y z
N MET A 1 32.51 18.37 -18.47
CA MET A 1 33.46 17.26 -18.67
C MET A 1 32.70 15.94 -18.59
N ARG A 2 33.00 15.03 -19.52
CA ARG A 2 32.32 13.75 -19.76
C ARG A 2 32.47 12.77 -18.59
N LYS A 3 31.47 11.90 -18.40
CA LYS A 3 31.66 10.44 -18.38
C LYS A 3 30.33 9.73 -18.63
N LEU A 4 30.23 9.15 -19.83
CA LEU A 4 29.20 8.25 -20.29
C LEU A 4 29.67 6.83 -19.90
N THR A 5 28.91 6.09 -19.11
CA THR A 5 29.24 4.70 -18.75
C THR A 5 28.34 3.77 -19.56
N LEU A 6 29.00 3.00 -20.42
CA LEU A 6 28.47 1.96 -21.30
C LEU A 6 28.20 0.70 -20.47
N PHE A 7 26.98 0.16 -20.48
CA PHE A 7 26.70 -1.17 -19.94
C PHE A 7 26.48 -2.17 -21.08
N THR A 8 27.30 -3.22 -21.05
CA THR A 8 27.36 -4.32 -22.02
C THR A 8 26.22 -5.31 -21.78
N LEU A 9 25.49 -5.62 -22.84
CA LEU A 9 24.46 -6.66 -22.92
C LEU A 9 25.12 -8.05 -22.94
N LEU A 10 24.83 -8.92 -21.98
CA LEU A 10 25.23 -10.34 -22.02
C LEU A 10 24.02 -11.19 -22.44
N VAL A 11 24.09 -11.74 -23.65
CA VAL A 11 23.13 -12.71 -24.19
C VAL A 11 23.53 -14.10 -23.68
N GLY A 12 22.71 -14.68 -22.81
CA GLY A 12 22.85 -16.06 -22.36
C GLY A 12 21.98 -16.99 -23.19
N VAL A 13 22.63 -17.83 -24.02
CA VAL A 13 22.01 -18.93 -24.76
C VAL A 13 21.75 -20.09 -23.80
N PHE A 14 20.48 -20.47 -23.59
CA PHE A 14 20.14 -21.71 -22.89
C PHE A 14 19.98 -22.84 -23.90
N ALA A 15 20.81 -23.86 -23.76
CA ALA A 15 20.74 -25.10 -24.49
C ALA A 15 19.56 -25.94 -24.01
N CYS A 16 18.75 -26.41 -24.96
CA CYS A 16 17.70 -27.40 -24.77
C CYS A 16 18.37 -28.79 -24.66
N THR A 17 18.17 -29.49 -23.55
CA THR A 17 18.54 -30.90 -23.42
C THR A 17 17.28 -31.73 -23.30
N ASP A 18 17.09 -32.61 -24.28
CA ASP A 18 16.02 -33.60 -24.36
C ASP A 18 16.12 -34.62 -23.21
N THR A 19 15.09 -34.66 -22.37
CA THR A 19 14.87 -35.75 -21.41
C THR A 19 13.86 -36.72 -22.02
N PRO A 20 14.12 -38.04 -22.04
CA PRO A 20 13.20 -39.01 -22.63
C PRO A 20 11.91 -39.16 -21.83
N LEU A 21 10.79 -39.27 -22.56
CA LEU A 21 9.46 -39.56 -22.05
C LEU A 21 9.41 -40.96 -21.42
N VAL A 22 9.22 -41.00 -20.10
CA VAL A 22 8.84 -42.21 -19.36
C VAL A 22 7.33 -42.43 -19.55
N GLY A 23 6.95 -43.59 -20.09
CA GLY A 23 5.55 -43.96 -20.33
C GLY A 23 4.74 -44.17 -19.03
N PRO A 24 3.40 -44.12 -19.11
CA PRO A 24 2.55 -44.21 -17.93
C PRO A 24 2.46 -45.65 -17.39
N SER A 25 2.79 -45.86 -16.11
CA SER A 25 2.43 -47.06 -15.36
C SER A 25 0.95 -47.01 -14.98
N THR A 26 0.21 -48.08 -15.24
CA THR A 26 -1.26 -48.19 -15.08
C THR A 26 -1.73 -48.65 -13.69
N ASP A 27 -0.92 -48.47 -12.65
CA ASP A 27 -1.23 -49.03 -11.33
C ASP A 27 -1.35 -47.91 -10.29
N GLY A 28 -2.40 -47.10 -10.43
CA GLY A 28 -2.71 -45.99 -9.51
C GLY A 28 -3.93 -46.32 -8.66
N GLU A 29 -3.73 -46.61 -7.38
CA GLU A 29 -4.77 -46.48 -6.36
C GLU A 29 -5.46 -45.10 -6.49
N PRO A 30 -6.78 -45.00 -6.24
CA PRO A 30 -7.47 -43.72 -6.24
C PRO A 30 -6.85 -42.82 -5.17
N GLN A 31 -6.02 -41.87 -5.60
CA GLN A 31 -5.49 -40.83 -4.74
C GLN A 31 -6.68 -40.05 -4.16
N PRO A 32 -6.68 -39.75 -2.85
CA PRO A 32 -7.72 -38.94 -2.25
C PRO A 32 -7.80 -37.62 -3.00
N LEU A 33 -9.01 -37.29 -3.43
CA LEU A 33 -9.33 -36.02 -4.07
C LEU A 33 -8.94 -34.92 -3.08
N PHE A 34 -7.76 -34.32 -3.25
CA PHE A 34 -7.35 -33.17 -2.46
C PHE A 34 -8.43 -32.11 -2.65
N SER A 35 -9.19 -31.86 -1.59
CA SER A 35 -10.13 -30.77 -1.52
C SER A 35 -9.32 -29.47 -1.62
N MET A 36 -9.19 -28.95 -2.83
CA MET A 36 -8.76 -27.58 -3.09
C MET A 36 -9.91 -26.67 -2.63
N VAL A 37 -10.15 -26.61 -1.32
CA VAL A 37 -10.76 -25.41 -0.75
C VAL A 37 -9.69 -24.36 -0.96
N GLY A 38 -9.77 -23.64 -2.09
CA GLY A 38 -8.96 -22.45 -2.24
C GLY A 38 -9.40 -21.52 -1.13
N ASP A 39 -8.54 -21.36 -0.12
CA ASP A 39 -8.79 -20.37 0.92
C ASP A 39 -9.12 -19.05 0.23
N ALA A 40 -10.23 -18.45 0.64
CA ALA A 40 -10.64 -17.18 0.10
C ALA A 40 -9.46 -16.21 0.27
N ALA A 41 -9.13 -15.52 -0.81
CA ALA A 41 -8.05 -14.55 -0.86
C ALA A 41 -8.19 -13.60 0.35
N PRO A 42 -7.18 -13.43 1.22
CA PRO A 42 -7.33 -12.63 2.42
C PRO A 42 -7.75 -11.20 2.09
N ALA A 43 -8.63 -10.65 2.90
CA ALA A 43 -9.11 -9.28 2.78
C ALA A 43 -8.94 -8.57 4.13
N LEU A 44 -8.54 -7.31 4.09
CA LEU A 44 -8.47 -6.43 5.26
C LEU A 44 -9.59 -5.42 5.15
N MET A 45 -10.32 -5.23 6.23
CA MET A 45 -11.30 -4.15 6.38
C MET A 45 -11.15 -3.59 7.78
N SER A 46 -10.50 -2.43 7.89
CA SER A 46 -10.28 -1.79 9.18
C SER A 46 -10.85 -0.38 9.21
N THR A 47 -11.29 0.02 10.39
CA THR A 47 -11.52 1.43 10.72
C THR A 47 -10.23 1.98 11.32
N ILE A 48 -9.76 3.11 10.80
CA ILE A 48 -8.54 3.78 11.23
C ILE A 48 -8.89 5.10 11.90
N ASP A 49 -8.33 5.35 13.07
CA ASP A 49 -8.32 6.67 13.70
C ASP A 49 -6.94 7.29 13.47
N TYR A 50 -6.91 8.51 12.94
CA TYR A 50 -5.66 9.14 12.52
C TYR A 50 -5.57 10.62 12.92
N VAL A 51 -4.34 11.08 13.13
CA VAL A 51 -3.99 12.43 13.54
C VAL A 51 -2.97 13.03 12.57
N PHE A 52 -3.07 14.34 12.37
CA PHE A 52 -2.20 15.05 11.45
C PHE A 52 -0.82 15.26 12.05
N ALA A 53 0.17 14.59 11.46
CA ALA A 53 1.57 14.63 11.83
C ALA A 53 2.41 15.59 10.95
N GLY A 54 1.85 16.11 9.84
CA GLY A 54 2.58 16.93 8.88
C GLY A 54 3.25 18.19 9.45
N HIS A 55 2.71 18.73 10.55
CA HIS A 55 3.30 19.87 11.26
C HIS A 55 4.63 19.55 11.97
N LEU A 56 4.95 18.27 12.16
CA LEU A 56 6.19 17.83 12.80
C LEU A 56 7.39 17.86 11.84
N GLY A 57 7.16 17.97 10.53
CA GLY A 57 8.23 18.04 9.53
C GLY A 57 9.11 16.79 9.48
N GLN A 58 8.52 15.62 9.69
CA GLN A 58 9.21 14.34 9.60
C GLN A 58 9.22 13.84 8.16
N PHE A 59 10.38 13.41 7.68
CA PHE A 59 10.57 12.93 6.32
C PHE A 59 11.17 11.53 6.31
N ASP A 60 10.75 10.73 5.34
CA ASP A 60 11.40 9.44 5.08
C ASP A 60 12.63 9.58 4.17
N ALA A 61 13.27 8.44 3.87
CA ALA A 61 14.48 8.39 3.05
C ALA A 61 14.30 8.90 1.61
N ASP A 62 13.07 8.89 1.10
CA ASP A 62 12.73 9.37 -0.25
C ASP A 62 12.29 10.85 -0.25
N GLY A 63 12.29 11.51 0.91
CA GLY A 63 11.91 12.91 1.07
C GLY A 63 10.40 13.15 1.09
N ARG A 64 9.59 12.11 1.36
CA ARG A 64 8.14 12.23 1.56
C ARG A 64 7.85 12.72 2.98
N LEU A 65 6.84 13.56 3.14
CA LEU A 65 6.43 14.12 4.45
C LEU A 65 5.45 13.17 5.14
N LEU A 66 5.67 12.84 6.42
CA LEU A 66 4.65 12.15 7.22
C LEU A 66 3.46 13.09 7.45
N VAL A 67 2.31 12.80 6.84
CA VAL A 67 1.11 13.65 6.95
C VAL A 67 0.14 13.11 7.97
N TRP A 68 -0.08 11.80 7.97
CA TRP A 68 -1.03 11.13 8.87
C TRP A 68 -0.35 9.99 9.60
N ASP A 69 -0.70 9.86 10.87
CA ASP A 69 -0.30 8.79 11.78
C ASP A 69 -1.57 8.27 12.46
N GLY A 70 -1.77 6.96 12.49
CA GLY A 70 -2.95 6.35 13.08
C GLY A 70 -2.72 4.92 13.56
N THR A 71 -3.75 4.34 14.13
CA THR A 71 -3.79 2.92 14.49
C THR A 71 -4.69 2.16 13.54
N ILE A 72 -4.32 0.92 13.24
CA ILE A 72 -5.11 -0.02 12.45
C ILE A 72 -5.29 -1.29 13.27
N ASP A 73 -6.54 -1.77 13.35
CA ASP A 73 -6.90 -2.97 14.12
C ASP A 73 -7.79 -3.90 13.25
N GLY A 74 -7.65 -5.21 13.42
CA GLY A 74 -8.40 -6.22 12.65
C GLY A 74 -7.56 -7.45 12.32
N GLU A 75 -7.60 -7.89 11.05
CA GLU A 75 -6.74 -8.96 10.53
C GLU A 75 -5.24 -8.58 10.60
N VAL A 76 -4.96 -7.28 10.57
CA VAL A 76 -3.64 -6.69 10.75
C VAL A 76 -3.77 -5.63 11.83
N ASN A 77 -2.90 -5.68 12.84
CA ASN A 77 -2.91 -4.76 13.96
C ASN A 77 -1.58 -4.02 14.00
N GLY A 78 -1.60 -2.70 14.22
CA GLY A 78 -0.39 -1.90 14.27
C GLY A 78 -0.60 -0.40 14.14
N GLN A 79 0.50 0.31 13.90
CA GLN A 79 0.51 1.71 13.52
C GLN A 79 0.48 1.83 12.01
N ILE A 80 -0.34 2.73 11.48
CA ILE A 80 -0.40 3.05 10.05
C ILE A 80 0.04 4.49 9.79
N LEU A 81 0.97 4.65 8.86
CA LEU A 81 1.61 5.92 8.52
C LEU A 81 1.35 6.28 7.05
N TRP A 82 1.16 7.56 6.75
CA TRP A 82 1.06 8.05 5.37
C TRP A 82 2.08 9.13 5.06
N TRP A 83 2.97 8.82 4.12
CA TRP A 83 4.06 9.64 3.64
C TRP A 83 3.72 10.26 2.28
N PHE A 84 3.44 11.55 2.25
CA PHE A 84 3.01 12.24 1.03
C PHE A 84 4.21 12.77 0.23
N VAL A 85 4.13 12.65 -1.09
CA VAL A 85 5.08 13.30 -1.98
C VAL A 85 4.90 14.82 -1.87
N LEU A 86 6.00 15.55 -1.62
CA LEU A 86 5.96 16.99 -1.52
C LEU A 86 5.42 17.63 -2.81
N GLY A 87 4.51 18.59 -2.65
CA GLY A 87 3.82 19.23 -3.78
C GLY A 87 2.59 18.47 -4.26
N ALA A 88 2.44 17.20 -3.92
CA ALA A 88 1.25 16.39 -4.14
C ALA A 88 0.34 16.38 -2.90
N GLY A 89 0.11 17.52 -2.25
CA GLY A 89 -0.76 17.56 -1.06
C GLY A 89 -1.12 18.98 -0.60
N PRO A 90 -2.22 19.16 0.15
CA PRO A 90 -2.62 20.47 0.66
C PRO A 90 -1.58 20.93 1.71
N PRO A 91 -0.84 22.03 1.46
CA PRO A 91 -1.41 23.38 1.57
C PRO A 91 -1.19 24.30 0.36
N ASN A 92 -0.78 23.80 -0.81
CA ASN A 92 -0.48 24.63 -2.00
C ASN A 92 -1.70 25.03 -2.85
N LYS A 93 -2.90 25.08 -2.27
CA LYS A 93 -4.14 25.30 -3.02
C LYS A 93 -4.67 26.72 -2.85
N PRO A 94 -5.24 27.34 -3.92
CA PRO A 94 -5.97 28.59 -3.79
C PRO A 94 -7.05 28.48 -2.71
N PRO A 95 -7.38 29.55 -1.96
CA PRO A 95 -8.45 29.50 -0.94
C PRO A 95 -9.80 29.00 -1.45
N GLN A 96 -10.02 29.09 -2.77
CA GLN A 96 -11.21 28.69 -3.51
C GLN A 96 -11.25 27.18 -3.82
N ALA A 97 -10.09 26.51 -3.79
CA ALA A 97 -9.95 25.11 -4.16
C ALA A 97 -10.36 24.20 -2.99
N LEU A 98 -11.57 23.65 -3.11
CA LEU A 98 -12.12 22.75 -2.10
C LEU A 98 -11.55 21.34 -2.22
N VAL A 99 -10.87 20.99 -3.33
CA VAL A 99 -10.27 19.67 -3.58
C VAL A 99 -8.77 19.79 -3.82
N GLY A 100 -7.99 18.87 -3.25
CA GLY A 100 -6.56 18.69 -3.53
C GLY A 100 -6.24 17.22 -3.82
N PHE A 101 -5.31 16.98 -4.73
CA PHE A 101 -4.87 15.63 -5.09
C PHE A 101 -3.61 15.25 -4.31
N TYR A 102 -3.40 13.96 -4.09
CA TYR A 102 -2.16 13.48 -3.49
C TYR A 102 -1.66 12.17 -4.07
N GLU A 103 -0.36 11.98 -3.85
CA GLU A 103 0.35 10.72 -3.99
C GLU A 103 1.03 10.44 -2.65
N ALA A 104 0.91 9.21 -2.15
CA ALA A 104 1.45 8.81 -0.87
C ALA A 104 2.00 7.40 -0.90
N ARG A 105 2.99 7.14 -0.04
CA ARG A 105 3.31 5.81 0.45
C ARG A 105 2.61 5.62 1.79
N TRP A 106 1.94 4.50 1.98
CA TRP A 106 1.41 4.09 3.27
C TRP A 106 2.20 2.91 3.80
N GLU A 107 2.29 2.81 5.12
CA GLU A 107 3.04 1.75 5.81
C GLU A 107 2.28 1.30 7.05
N ILE A 108 2.26 -0.01 7.32
CA ILE A 108 1.71 -0.60 8.54
C ILE A 108 2.86 -1.27 9.30
N TRP A 109 3.03 -0.87 10.56
CA TRP A 109 4.11 -1.27 11.44
C TRP A 109 3.59 -1.95 12.72
N ASP A 110 4.28 -2.99 13.16
CA ASP A 110 4.16 -3.54 14.52
C ASP A 110 5.48 -3.31 15.26
N GLY A 111 5.51 -2.28 16.10
CA GLY A 111 6.74 -1.77 16.72
C GLY A 111 7.76 -1.36 15.66
N GLU A 112 8.91 -2.04 15.61
CA GLU A 112 9.98 -1.78 14.64
C GLU A 112 9.89 -2.66 13.38
N THR A 113 8.84 -3.48 13.25
CA THR A 113 8.68 -4.41 12.12
C THR A 113 7.69 -3.84 11.11
N LEU A 114 8.16 -3.62 9.87
CA LEU A 114 7.27 -3.30 8.76
C LEU A 114 6.46 -4.54 8.38
N LEU A 115 5.14 -4.47 8.51
CA LEU A 115 4.23 -5.55 8.12
C LEU A 115 3.91 -5.48 6.63
N MET A 116 3.47 -4.30 6.17
CA MET A 116 3.08 -4.04 4.80
C MET A 116 3.31 -2.58 4.43
N ALA A 117 3.55 -2.32 3.15
CA ALA A 117 3.54 -0.98 2.59
C ALA A 117 2.97 -0.99 1.17
N GLY A 118 2.54 0.18 0.73
CA GLY A 118 2.04 0.36 -0.61
C GLY A 118 2.05 1.81 -1.04
N ASN A 119 1.68 2.00 -2.30
CA ASN A 119 1.52 3.33 -2.87
C ASN A 119 0.05 3.60 -3.10
N SER A 120 -0.39 4.81 -2.82
CA SER A 120 -1.74 5.27 -3.10
C SER A 120 -1.75 6.67 -3.71
N SER A 121 -2.85 6.97 -4.37
CA SER A 121 -3.14 8.31 -4.86
C SER A 121 -4.61 8.59 -4.68
N GLY A 122 -4.95 9.87 -4.51
CA GLY A 122 -6.30 10.21 -4.17
C GLY A 122 -6.59 11.69 -4.10
N THR A 123 -7.68 11.99 -3.42
CA THR A 123 -8.19 13.35 -3.24
C THR A 123 -8.55 13.62 -1.80
N THR A 124 -8.27 14.84 -1.37
CA THR A 124 -8.80 15.47 -0.16
C THR A 124 -9.79 16.54 -0.59
N ALA A 125 -10.96 16.59 0.03
CA ALA A 125 -11.96 17.62 -0.18
C ALA A 125 -12.31 18.30 1.16
N LYS A 126 -12.60 19.60 1.15
CA LYS A 126 -13.12 20.35 2.31
C LYS A 126 -14.32 21.18 1.85
N PRO A 127 -15.54 20.63 1.90
CA PRO A 127 -16.74 21.41 1.59
C PRO A 127 -16.90 22.57 2.60
N PRO A 128 -17.49 23.71 2.22
CA PRO A 128 -17.70 24.83 3.12
C PRO A 128 -18.59 24.42 4.32
N GLY A 129 -18.11 24.68 5.54
CA GLY A 129 -18.85 24.40 6.77
C GLY A 129 -18.97 22.93 7.15
N LEU A 130 -18.28 22.02 6.44
CA LEU A 130 -18.25 20.59 6.74
C LEU A 130 -16.82 20.12 7.03
N ASP A 131 -16.73 18.95 7.68
CA ASP A 131 -15.49 18.20 7.73
C ASP A 131 -15.03 17.82 6.33
N GLY A 132 -13.73 17.65 6.15
CA GLY A 132 -13.23 17.19 4.88
C GLY A 132 -13.37 15.70 4.71
N ILE A 133 -13.15 15.29 3.48
CA ILE A 133 -13.22 13.90 3.06
C ILE A 133 -11.89 13.59 2.40
N TRP A 134 -11.33 12.45 2.73
CA TRP A 134 -10.13 11.92 2.14
C TRP A 134 -10.46 10.59 1.50
N ARG A 135 -10.05 10.40 0.23
CA ARG A 135 -10.31 9.20 -0.56
C ARG A 135 -9.09 8.84 -1.39
N GLY A 136 -8.67 7.59 -1.30
CA GLY A 136 -7.54 7.08 -2.04
C GLY A 136 -7.75 5.67 -2.57
N LYS A 137 -6.94 5.35 -3.59
CA LYS A 137 -6.80 4.01 -4.12
C LYS A 137 -5.33 3.74 -4.34
N GLY A 138 -4.95 2.48 -4.15
CA GLY A 138 -3.56 2.09 -4.22
C GLY A 138 -3.38 0.61 -4.47
N ILE A 139 -2.16 0.17 -4.22
CA ILE A 139 -1.76 -1.22 -4.31
C ILE A 139 -0.74 -1.51 -3.20
N VAL A 140 -0.77 -2.74 -2.67
CA VAL A 140 0.29 -3.24 -1.79
C VAL A 140 1.54 -3.49 -2.64
N THR A 141 2.66 -2.87 -2.29
CA THR A 141 3.92 -3.02 -3.03
C THR A 141 4.96 -3.83 -2.27
N GLU A 142 4.87 -3.86 -0.95
CA GLU A 142 5.79 -4.57 -0.06
C GLU A 142 5.01 -5.21 1.08
N ALA A 143 5.41 -6.41 1.48
CA ALA A 143 4.86 -7.10 2.63
C ALA A 143 5.94 -8.02 3.23
N ASN A 144 5.88 -8.25 4.54
CA ASN A 144 6.72 -9.25 5.18
C ASN A 144 6.30 -10.68 4.75
N ALA A 145 7.02 -11.70 5.24
CA ALA A 145 6.78 -13.09 4.85
C ALA A 145 5.36 -13.58 5.19
N ASP A 146 4.80 -13.16 6.33
CA ASP A 146 3.47 -13.58 6.79
C ASP A 146 2.33 -12.96 5.97
N TYR A 147 2.61 -11.82 5.32
CA TYR A 147 1.66 -11.10 4.47
C TYR A 147 2.05 -11.13 2.97
N ALA A 148 2.95 -12.02 2.55
CA ALA A 148 3.49 -12.02 1.19
C ALA A 148 2.40 -12.15 0.09
N GLU A 149 1.31 -12.86 0.37
CA GLU A 149 0.18 -13.04 -0.55
C GLU A 149 -0.67 -11.77 -0.79
N TRP A 150 -0.38 -10.70 -0.04
CA TRP A 150 -1.06 -9.41 -0.17
C TRP A 150 -0.40 -8.52 -1.23
N ILE A 151 0.84 -8.80 -1.63
CA ILE A 151 1.56 -8.01 -2.64
C ILE A 151 0.79 -8.00 -3.95
N GLY A 152 0.62 -6.81 -4.53
CA GLY A 152 -0.11 -6.60 -5.78
C GLY A 152 -1.63 -6.44 -5.60
N ARG A 153 -2.15 -6.54 -4.37
CA ARG A 153 -3.58 -6.37 -4.12
C ARG A 153 -4.02 -4.91 -4.11
N PRO A 154 -5.21 -4.59 -4.65
CA PRO A 154 -5.76 -3.25 -4.59
C PRO A 154 -6.08 -2.82 -3.16
N MET A 155 -5.70 -1.58 -2.84
CA MET A 155 -5.99 -0.90 -1.57
C MET A 155 -7.00 0.23 -1.80
N PHE A 156 -7.89 0.44 -0.82
CA PHE A 156 -8.84 1.55 -0.78
C PHE A 156 -8.82 2.23 0.59
N GLU A 157 -8.83 3.56 0.59
CA GLU A 157 -8.93 4.38 1.78
C GLU A 157 -10.02 5.44 1.61
N ASP A 158 -10.84 5.65 2.63
CA ASP A 158 -11.90 6.68 2.65
C ASP A 158 -12.12 7.14 4.10
N GLY A 159 -12.18 8.43 4.37
CA GLY A 159 -12.37 8.92 5.73
C GLY A 159 -12.74 10.38 5.83
N ASN A 160 -13.27 10.75 7.00
CA ASN A 160 -13.58 12.13 7.34
C ASN A 160 -12.40 12.77 8.07
N VAL A 161 -12.11 14.03 7.75
CA VAL A 161 -11.05 14.83 8.35
C VAL A 161 -11.66 16.04 9.05
N ALA A 162 -11.57 16.07 10.37
CA ALA A 162 -11.85 17.26 11.18
C ALA A 162 -10.77 18.32 10.94
N TRP A 163 -11.15 19.46 10.33
CA TRP A 163 -10.22 20.56 10.02
C TRP A 163 -10.06 21.58 11.16
N ALA A 164 -10.26 21.14 12.41
CA ALA A 164 -9.91 21.89 13.60
C ALA A 164 -8.55 21.38 14.11
N PHE A 165 -7.58 22.26 14.35
CA PHE A 165 -6.25 21.82 14.78
C PHE A 165 -6.29 21.31 16.24
N PRO A 166 -5.66 20.17 16.57
CA PRO A 166 -4.92 19.28 15.68
C PRO A 166 -5.86 18.52 14.73
N TYR A 167 -5.58 18.56 13.42
CA TYR A 167 -6.44 17.89 12.45
C TYR A 167 -6.41 16.39 12.72
N SER A 168 -7.57 15.77 12.65
CA SER A 168 -7.74 14.33 12.93
C SER A 168 -8.89 13.79 12.11
N GLY A 169 -9.06 12.48 12.14
CA GLY A 169 -10.14 11.86 11.42
C GLY A 169 -10.34 10.41 11.76
N GLN A 170 -11.42 9.87 11.21
CA GLN A 170 -11.71 8.46 11.20
C GLN A 170 -12.01 8.05 9.76
N GLY A 171 -11.48 6.91 9.35
CA GLY A 171 -11.65 6.39 8.00
C GLY A 171 -11.71 4.87 7.97
N THR A 172 -11.84 4.34 6.76
CA THR A 172 -11.74 2.92 6.46
C THR A 172 -10.52 2.69 5.61
N PHE A 173 -9.81 1.60 5.88
CA PHE A 173 -8.69 1.10 5.11
C PHE A 173 -8.96 -0.34 4.70
N ARG A 174 -8.81 -0.64 3.42
CA ARG A 174 -9.23 -1.91 2.83
C ARG A 174 -8.20 -2.43 1.86
N ILE A 175 -7.95 -3.73 1.89
CA ILE A 175 -7.21 -4.43 0.83
C ILE A 175 -8.03 -5.65 0.41
N ASN A 176 -8.24 -5.81 -0.90
CA ASN A 176 -9.03 -6.90 -1.49
C ASN A 176 -8.14 -7.86 -2.29
#